data_AF-A0A1H2R8R8-F1
#
_entry.id   AF-A0A1H2R8R8-F1
#
_cell.length_a   1.000
_cell.length_b   1.000
_cell.length_c   1.000
_cell.angle_alpha   90.00
_cell.angle_beta   90.00
_cell.angle_gamma   90.00
#
_symmetry.space_group_name_H-M   'P 1'
#
loop_
_entity.id
_entity.type
_entity.pdbx_description
1 polymer ?
#
loop_
_entity_poly.entity_id
_entity_poly.type
_entity_poly.pdbx_seq_one_letter_code
_entity_poly.pdbx_strand_id
1 'polypeptide(L)'
;MFRNYIDQHRLVGAVDSRLDAASPALHPHRPQLRRLLLSWLPTMALGTRTIAEGRDPQWARDRSSQGERLYRLGAEGELAARRLASDLLFDVERLVMIGADDAHPFRARAARALRGMPHWTALTDWNDWEGPPEDLSQRLGLSQILLAADAADRRRGEDARHASPARLTAGRLTGRRTTTLGEVLALGREARNCLSKHGAARESIAAGHDVWALRDGPTLVALIEVGADGVVRQLRGPRNGTRFTGYLLDIVQFCTAVGFKVGMGIEIKLADLMPAPLQVTDDAGLDLARLIRGVAR
;
A
#
# COMPACT_ATOMS: atom_id res chain seq x y z
N MET A 1 26.87 -14.01 -19.94
CA MET A 1 28.15 -14.65 -19.57
C MET A 1 28.15 -15.02 -18.08
N PHE A 2 28.51 -16.26 -17.71
CA PHE A 2 28.73 -16.65 -16.30
C PHE A 2 30.06 -16.06 -15.81
N ARG A 3 30.08 -15.42 -14.64
CA ARG A 3 31.33 -14.94 -14.03
C ARG A 3 32.01 -16.07 -13.25
N ASN A 4 33.32 -16.15 -13.39
CA ASN A 4 34.14 -17.17 -12.73
C ASN A 4 34.48 -16.74 -11.29
N TYR A 5 33.59 -17.03 -10.35
CA TYR A 5 33.80 -16.78 -8.93
C TYR A 5 34.71 -17.84 -8.30
N ILE A 6 35.88 -17.43 -7.80
CA ILE A 6 36.84 -18.32 -7.15
C ILE A 6 36.23 -19.00 -5.91
N ASP A 7 35.44 -18.24 -5.16
CA ASP A 7 34.76 -18.63 -3.93
C ASP A 7 33.28 -19.02 -4.17
N GLN A 8 33.01 -19.76 -5.25
CA GLN A 8 31.66 -20.23 -5.62
C GLN A 8 30.93 -20.95 -4.47
N HIS A 9 31.65 -21.67 -3.59
CA HIS A 9 31.07 -22.31 -2.41
C HIS A 9 30.37 -21.32 -1.47
N ARG A 10 30.84 -20.07 -1.37
CA ARG A 10 30.18 -19.01 -0.60
C ARG A 10 28.87 -18.59 -1.22
N LEU A 11 28.82 -18.52 -2.55
CA LEU A 11 27.58 -18.23 -3.28
C LEU A 11 26.55 -19.35 -3.08
N VAL A 12 26.99 -20.60 -3.16
CA VAL A 12 26.16 -21.78 -2.86
C VAL A 12 25.63 -21.72 -1.43
N GLY A 13 26.51 -21.50 -0.45
CA GLY A 13 26.12 -21.37 0.96
C GLY A 13 25.17 -20.19 1.22
N ALA A 14 25.34 -19.07 0.52
CA ALA A 14 24.42 -17.93 0.60
C ALA A 14 23.02 -18.29 0.09
N VAL A 15 22.93 -18.97 -1.06
CA VAL A 15 21.65 -19.44 -1.62
C VAL A 15 20.99 -20.46 -0.70
N ASP A 16 21.74 -21.47 -0.27
CA ASP A 16 21.22 -22.55 0.59
C ASP A 16 20.74 -21.98 1.93
N SER A 17 21.51 -21.09 2.56
CA SER A 17 21.09 -20.39 3.78
C SER A 17 19.78 -19.59 3.61
N ARG A 18 19.55 -18.96 2.45
CA ARG A 18 18.29 -18.23 2.21
C ARG A 18 17.13 -19.18 1.96
N LEU A 19 17.34 -20.29 1.26
CA LEU A 19 16.32 -21.31 1.04
C LEU A 19 15.96 -22.06 2.32
N ASP A 20 16.92 -22.29 3.21
CA ASP A 20 16.69 -22.88 4.54
C ASP A 20 15.85 -21.98 5.43
N ALA A 21 16.09 -20.66 5.37
CA ALA A 21 15.33 -19.66 6.10
C ALA A 21 14.01 -19.24 5.41
N ALA A 22 13.70 -19.82 4.25
CA ALA A 22 12.51 -19.47 3.48
C ALA A 22 11.24 -19.99 4.16
N SER A 23 10.12 -19.33 3.88
CA SER A 23 8.79 -19.74 4.36
C SER A 23 8.46 -21.19 3.97
N PRO A 24 7.77 -21.96 4.83
CA PRO A 24 7.34 -23.33 4.52
C PRO A 24 6.54 -23.46 3.23
N ALA A 25 5.83 -22.39 2.83
CA ALA A 25 5.08 -22.34 1.58
C ALA A 25 5.98 -22.56 0.33
N LEU A 26 7.27 -22.23 0.43
CA LEU A 26 8.24 -22.40 -0.65
C LEU A 26 8.89 -23.78 -0.70
N HIS A 27 8.68 -24.63 0.32
CA HIS A 27 9.31 -25.96 0.39
C HIS A 27 9.12 -26.80 -0.88
N PRO A 28 7.92 -26.88 -1.49
CA PRO A 28 7.72 -27.66 -2.73
C PRO A 28 8.52 -27.13 -3.93
N HIS A 29 8.96 -25.88 -3.89
CA HIS A 29 9.63 -25.17 -4.98
C HIS A 29 11.15 -25.04 -4.79
N ARG A 30 11.68 -25.50 -3.65
CA ARG A 30 13.10 -25.33 -3.28
C ARG A 30 14.08 -25.83 -4.35
N PRO A 31 13.91 -27.02 -4.96
CA PRO A 31 14.85 -27.49 -5.98
C PRO A 31 14.92 -26.56 -7.20
N GLN A 32 13.77 -26.07 -7.67
CA GLN A 32 13.68 -25.19 -8.83
C GLN A 32 14.24 -23.80 -8.52
N LEU A 33 13.91 -23.24 -7.35
CA LEU A 33 14.44 -21.95 -6.88
C LEU A 33 15.94 -21.99 -6.69
N ARG A 34 16.47 -23.07 -6.09
CA ARG A 34 17.91 -23.29 -5.95
C ARG A 34 18.61 -23.28 -7.29
N ARG A 35 18.11 -24.08 -8.24
CA ARG A 35 18.68 -24.17 -9.59
C ARG A 35 18.66 -22.81 -10.29
N LEU A 36 17.54 -22.10 -10.20
CA LEU A 36 17.39 -20.77 -10.79
C LEU A 36 18.39 -19.77 -10.20
N LEU A 37 18.44 -19.65 -8.86
CA LEU A 37 19.36 -18.74 -8.17
C LEU A 37 20.82 -19.05 -8.47
N LEU A 38 21.20 -20.33 -8.50
CA LEU A 38 22.57 -20.76 -8.85
C LEU A 38 22.90 -20.58 -10.33
N SER A 39 21.90 -20.48 -11.21
CA SER A 39 22.09 -20.13 -12.63
C SER A 39 22.12 -18.63 -12.88
N TRP A 40 21.48 -17.84 -12.02
CA TRP A 40 21.34 -16.38 -12.19
C TRP A 40 22.41 -15.59 -11.45
N LEU A 41 22.60 -15.83 -10.15
CA LEU A 41 23.52 -15.02 -9.34
C LEU A 41 24.95 -14.95 -9.90
N PRO A 42 25.52 -16.01 -10.52
CA PRO A 42 26.85 -15.89 -11.10
C PRO A 42 26.91 -14.99 -12.35
N THR A 43 25.79 -14.57 -12.93
CA THR A 43 25.78 -13.56 -14.01
C THR A 43 25.83 -12.12 -13.46
N MET A 44 25.59 -11.95 -12.16
CA MET A 44 25.51 -10.65 -11.49
C MET A 44 26.89 -10.13 -11.11
N ALA A 45 27.03 -8.80 -11.00
CA ALA A 45 28.26 -8.14 -10.57
C ALA A 45 28.39 -8.08 -9.04
N LEU A 46 28.55 -9.24 -8.39
CA LEU A 46 28.54 -9.36 -6.93
C LEU A 46 29.92 -9.24 -6.30
N GLY A 47 30.99 -9.53 -7.04
CA GLY A 47 32.35 -9.54 -6.51
C GLY A 47 33.30 -8.62 -7.24
N THR A 48 34.51 -8.52 -6.71
CA THR A 48 35.60 -7.74 -7.30
C THR A 48 36.35 -8.59 -8.31
N ARG A 49 36.75 -7.98 -9.43
CA ARG A 49 37.64 -8.62 -10.39
C ARG A 49 38.99 -8.84 -9.71
N THR A 50 39.58 -10.01 -9.93
CA THR A 50 40.85 -10.40 -9.29
C THR A 50 41.74 -11.20 -10.25
N ILE A 51 42.95 -11.50 -9.80
CA ILE A 51 43.90 -12.43 -10.44
C ILE A 51 44.02 -13.69 -9.58
N ALA A 52 44.40 -14.82 -10.18
CA ALA A 52 44.60 -16.05 -9.42
C ALA A 52 45.83 -15.94 -8.49
N GLU A 53 45.68 -16.38 -7.25
CA GLU A 53 46.73 -16.48 -6.24
C GLU A 53 47.30 -17.91 -6.17
N GLY A 54 48.51 -18.06 -5.61
CA GLY A 54 49.15 -19.39 -5.48
C GLY A 54 48.36 -20.40 -4.64
N ARG A 55 47.52 -19.92 -3.72
CA ARG A 55 46.63 -20.73 -2.87
C ARG A 55 45.27 -21.05 -3.49
N ASP A 56 44.96 -20.48 -4.66
CA ASP A 56 43.66 -20.70 -5.29
C ASP A 56 43.58 -22.10 -5.94
N PRO A 57 42.36 -22.65 -6.06
CA PRO A 57 42.14 -23.93 -6.72
C PRO A 57 42.75 -23.99 -8.11
N GLN A 58 43.17 -25.19 -8.53
CA GLN A 58 43.84 -25.41 -9.82
C GLN A 58 43.04 -24.83 -11.00
N TRP A 59 41.71 -25.04 -11.02
CA TRP A 59 40.85 -24.52 -12.09
C TRP A 59 40.91 -23.00 -12.26
N ALA A 60 41.09 -22.24 -11.16
CA ALA A 60 41.14 -20.78 -11.22
C ALA A 60 42.46 -20.33 -11.83
N ARG A 61 43.57 -21.00 -11.47
CA ARG A 61 44.89 -20.76 -12.06
C ARG A 61 44.90 -21.12 -13.55
N ASP A 62 44.29 -22.23 -13.94
CA ASP A 62 44.17 -22.67 -15.33
C ASP A 62 43.36 -21.67 -16.18
N ARG A 63 42.23 -21.17 -15.66
CA ARG A 63 41.43 -20.15 -16.36
C ARG A 63 42.15 -18.80 -16.44
N SER A 64 42.86 -18.42 -15.38
CA SER A 64 43.67 -17.20 -15.37
C SER A 64 44.77 -17.24 -16.42
N SER A 65 45.43 -18.40 -16.62
CA SER A 65 46.49 -18.55 -17.63
C SER A 65 45.94 -18.51 -19.06
N GLN A 66 44.67 -18.87 -19.25
CA GLN A 66 43.91 -18.70 -20.50
C GLN A 66 43.40 -17.26 -20.72
N GLY A 67 43.67 -16.33 -19.80
CA GLY A 67 43.23 -14.93 -19.90
C GLY A 67 41.77 -14.70 -19.51
N GLU A 68 41.09 -15.68 -18.93
CA GLU A 68 39.73 -15.51 -18.45
C GLU A 68 39.65 -14.55 -17.25
N ARG A 69 38.54 -13.83 -17.13
CA ARG A 69 38.27 -12.93 -16.01
C ARG A 69 37.85 -13.75 -14.78
N LEU A 70 38.51 -13.53 -13.66
CA LEU A 70 38.16 -14.10 -12.36
C LEU A 70 37.56 -13.04 -11.43
N TYR A 71 36.71 -13.51 -10.52
CA TYR A 71 36.05 -12.69 -9.53
C TYR A 71 36.16 -13.33 -8.15
N ARG A 72 36.27 -12.51 -7.11
CA ARG A 72 36.15 -12.94 -5.71
C ARG A 72 34.94 -12.27 -5.10
N LEU A 73 34.03 -13.05 -4.52
CA LEU A 73 32.75 -12.59 -4.01
C LEU A 73 32.96 -11.67 -2.79
N GLY A 74 33.80 -12.08 -1.84
CA GLY A 74 34.01 -11.32 -0.61
C GLY A 74 32.76 -11.28 0.29
N ALA A 75 32.85 -10.58 1.42
CA ALA A 75 31.72 -10.47 2.35
C ALA A 75 30.57 -9.62 1.80
N GLU A 76 30.89 -8.52 1.11
CA GLU A 76 29.89 -7.64 0.51
C GLU A 76 29.12 -8.32 -0.62
N GLY A 77 29.81 -9.04 -1.50
CA GLY A 77 29.18 -9.81 -2.57
C GLY A 77 28.30 -10.93 -2.06
N GLU A 78 28.72 -11.60 -0.98
CA GLU A 78 27.91 -12.62 -0.33
C GLU A 78 26.63 -12.01 0.27
N LEU A 79 26.74 -10.86 0.93
CA LEU A 79 25.59 -10.13 1.45
C LEU A 79 24.65 -9.69 0.31
N ALA A 80 25.19 -9.16 -0.78
CA ALA A 80 24.41 -8.78 -1.96
C ALA A 80 23.70 -9.99 -2.59
N ALA A 81 24.37 -11.13 -2.71
CA ALA A 81 23.77 -12.38 -3.18
C ALA A 81 22.59 -12.81 -2.31
N ARG A 82 22.74 -12.73 -0.98
CA ARG A 82 21.66 -13.05 -0.03
C ARG A 82 20.47 -12.11 -0.19
N ARG A 83 20.70 -10.81 -0.38
CA ARG A 83 19.63 -9.82 -0.61
C ARG A 83 18.83 -10.14 -1.88
N LEU A 84 19.52 -10.30 -3.00
CA LEU A 84 18.90 -10.63 -4.29
C LEU A 84 18.13 -11.95 -4.24
N ALA A 85 18.68 -12.97 -3.56
CA ALA A 85 17.97 -14.22 -3.35
C ALA A 85 16.72 -14.01 -2.50
N SER A 86 16.81 -13.25 -1.40
CA SER A 86 15.66 -12.93 -0.55
C SER A 86 14.55 -12.18 -1.29
N ASP A 87 14.89 -11.22 -2.15
CA ASP A 87 13.90 -10.45 -2.92
C ASP A 87 13.10 -11.37 -3.84
N LEU A 88 13.78 -12.25 -4.60
CA LEU A 88 13.09 -13.25 -5.42
C LEU A 88 12.23 -14.19 -4.58
N LEU A 89 12.76 -14.71 -3.47
CA LEU A 89 12.03 -15.65 -2.62
C LEU A 89 10.75 -15.01 -2.07
N PHE A 90 10.82 -13.73 -1.66
CA PHE A 90 9.66 -12.97 -1.22
C PHE A 90 8.60 -12.89 -2.34
N ASP A 91 8.99 -12.55 -3.55
CA ASP A 91 8.06 -12.46 -4.69
C ASP A 91 7.42 -13.81 -5.05
N VAL A 92 8.19 -14.90 -5.02
CA VAL A 92 7.64 -16.24 -5.24
C VAL A 92 6.70 -16.65 -4.12
N GLU A 93 7.01 -16.32 -2.87
CA GLU A 93 6.12 -16.59 -1.73
C GLU A 93 4.78 -15.90 -1.92
N ARG A 94 4.78 -14.62 -2.33
CA ARG A 94 3.54 -13.90 -2.64
C ARG A 94 2.74 -14.57 -3.75
N LEU A 95 3.40 -15.07 -4.79
CA LEU A 95 2.71 -15.84 -5.84
C LEU A 95 2.10 -17.14 -5.31
N VAL A 96 2.79 -17.84 -4.40
CA VAL A 96 2.25 -19.04 -3.74
C VAL A 96 1.00 -18.68 -2.94
N MET A 97 1.05 -17.62 -2.14
CA MET A 97 -0.11 -17.14 -1.38
C MET A 97 -1.29 -16.77 -2.28
N ILE A 98 -1.04 -16.00 -3.34
CA ILE A 98 -2.06 -15.64 -4.34
C ILE A 98 -2.63 -16.89 -5.03
N GLY A 99 -1.78 -17.86 -5.35
CA GLY A 99 -2.18 -19.10 -5.99
C GLY A 99 -3.02 -20.02 -5.09
N ALA A 100 -2.85 -19.90 -3.77
CA ALA A 100 -3.58 -20.66 -2.76
C ALA A 100 -4.93 -20.01 -2.35
N ASP A 101 -5.09 -18.69 -2.53
CA ASP A 101 -6.35 -18.00 -2.25
C ASP A 101 -7.36 -18.22 -3.39
N ASP A 102 -8.35 -19.09 -3.14
CA ASP A 102 -9.46 -19.40 -4.06
C ASP A 102 -10.30 -18.18 -4.45
N ALA A 103 -10.36 -17.17 -3.60
CA ALA A 103 -11.07 -15.94 -3.88
C ALA A 103 -10.24 -14.93 -4.68
N HIS A 104 -8.91 -15.06 -4.79
CA HIS A 104 -8.05 -14.02 -5.38
C HIS A 104 -8.22 -13.91 -6.92
N PRO A 105 -8.36 -12.71 -7.51
CA PRO A 105 -8.68 -12.59 -8.93
C PRO A 105 -7.51 -12.98 -9.83
N PHE A 106 -6.28 -12.96 -9.29
CA PHE A 106 -5.07 -13.37 -10.00
C PHE A 106 -4.61 -14.79 -9.69
N ARG A 107 -5.38 -15.58 -8.92
CA ARG A 107 -5.05 -16.96 -8.54
C ARG A 107 -4.60 -17.81 -9.73
N ALA A 108 -5.39 -17.84 -10.80
CA ALA A 108 -5.10 -18.63 -11.99
C ALA A 108 -3.80 -18.19 -12.70
N ARG A 109 -3.49 -16.89 -12.67
CA ARG A 109 -2.27 -16.33 -13.28
C ARG A 109 -1.03 -16.67 -12.44
N ALA A 110 -1.12 -16.52 -11.11
CA ALA A 110 -0.04 -16.91 -10.21
C ALA A 110 0.23 -18.41 -10.26
N ALA A 111 -0.81 -19.25 -10.20
CA ALA A 111 -0.67 -20.70 -10.34
C ALA A 111 -0.05 -21.11 -11.69
N ARG A 112 -0.39 -20.41 -12.78
CA ARG A 112 0.26 -20.64 -14.09
C ARG A 112 1.73 -20.26 -14.07
N ALA A 113 2.09 -19.12 -13.48
CA ALA A 113 3.49 -18.70 -13.35
C ALA A 113 4.31 -19.73 -12.55
N LEU A 114 3.79 -20.18 -11.39
CA LEU A 114 4.44 -21.19 -10.55
C LEU A 114 4.60 -22.54 -11.27
N ARG A 115 3.61 -22.99 -12.07
CA ARG A 115 3.76 -24.19 -12.91
C ARG A 115 4.85 -24.05 -13.98
N GLY A 116 5.11 -22.82 -14.43
CA GLY A 116 6.18 -22.51 -15.38
C GLY A 116 7.58 -22.45 -14.77
N MET A 117 7.70 -22.50 -13.43
CA MET A 117 8.98 -22.38 -12.71
C MET A 117 10.07 -23.36 -13.16
N PRO A 118 9.78 -24.63 -13.53
CA PRO A 118 10.79 -25.53 -14.10
C PRO A 118 11.44 -25.03 -15.39
N HIS A 119 10.83 -24.06 -16.08
CA HIS A 119 11.32 -23.45 -17.32
C HIS A 119 11.81 -22.02 -17.12
N TRP A 120 11.83 -21.49 -15.90
CA TRP A 120 12.43 -20.20 -15.61
C TRP A 120 13.94 -20.30 -15.85
N THR A 121 14.43 -19.49 -16.79
CA THR A 121 15.84 -19.39 -17.13
C THR A 121 16.33 -17.98 -16.88
N ALA A 122 17.53 -17.87 -16.30
CA ALA A 122 18.21 -16.59 -16.17
C ALA A 122 18.76 -16.04 -17.51
N LEU A 123 18.82 -16.91 -18.52
CA LEU A 123 19.51 -16.70 -19.79
C LEU A 123 18.51 -16.51 -20.94
N THR A 124 18.56 -15.31 -21.51
CA THR A 124 18.33 -15.06 -22.94
C THR A 124 19.51 -14.22 -23.42
N ASP A 125 20.00 -14.49 -24.63
CA ASP A 125 21.23 -13.97 -25.27
C ASP A 125 21.63 -12.55 -24.88
N TRP A 126 22.51 -12.42 -23.88
CA TRP A 126 23.11 -11.14 -23.47
C TRP A 126 24.62 -11.21 -23.70
N ASN A 127 25.03 -10.97 -24.95
CA ASN A 127 26.44 -10.80 -25.27
C ASN A 127 26.92 -9.35 -25.15
N ASP A 128 26.05 -8.33 -25.10
CA ASP A 128 26.51 -6.93 -25.29
C ASP A 128 25.99 -5.88 -24.29
N TRP A 129 25.25 -6.24 -23.23
CA TRP A 129 24.63 -5.22 -22.36
C TRP A 129 25.40 -5.00 -21.05
N GLU A 130 26.10 -3.86 -20.94
CA GLU A 130 26.77 -3.35 -19.72
C GLU A 130 25.84 -2.53 -18.79
N GLY A 131 24.52 -2.65 -18.95
CA GLY A 131 23.55 -2.02 -18.04
C GLY A 131 23.45 -2.72 -16.68
N PRO A 132 22.86 -2.04 -15.67
CA PRO A 132 22.64 -2.63 -14.36
C PRO A 132 21.80 -3.90 -14.50
N PRO A 133 22.08 -4.94 -13.71
CA PRO A 133 21.34 -6.17 -13.83
C PRO A 133 19.87 -5.90 -13.44
N GLU A 134 18.96 -6.21 -14.35
CA GLU A 134 17.53 -6.09 -14.06
C GLU A 134 17.15 -7.07 -12.94
N ASP A 135 16.20 -6.65 -12.12
CA ASP A 135 15.53 -7.50 -11.15
C ASP A 135 15.03 -8.80 -11.81
N LEU A 136 15.39 -9.95 -11.23
CA LEU A 136 15.02 -11.26 -11.77
C LEU A 136 13.50 -11.44 -11.80
N SER A 137 12.77 -10.89 -10.82
CA SER A 137 11.31 -10.93 -10.81
C SER A 137 10.72 -10.19 -12.00
N GLN A 138 11.31 -9.07 -12.42
CA GLN A 138 10.90 -8.33 -13.61
C GLN A 138 11.16 -9.15 -14.88
N ARG A 139 12.32 -9.79 -14.99
CA ARG A 139 12.68 -10.66 -16.13
C ARG A 139 11.72 -11.84 -16.29
N LEU A 140 11.34 -12.42 -15.18
CA LEU A 140 10.40 -13.54 -15.13
C LEU A 140 8.93 -13.09 -15.29
N GLY A 141 8.68 -11.78 -15.44
CA GLY A 141 7.34 -11.20 -15.55
C GLY A 141 6.51 -11.29 -14.26
N LEU A 142 7.13 -11.62 -13.12
CA LEU A 142 6.46 -11.78 -11.83
C LEU A 142 5.99 -10.43 -11.30
N SER A 143 6.81 -9.38 -11.46
CA SER A 143 6.50 -8.04 -10.97
C SER A 143 5.18 -7.51 -11.54
N GLN A 144 4.86 -7.81 -12.81
CA GLN A 144 3.58 -7.42 -13.40
C GLN A 144 2.38 -8.14 -12.74
N ILE A 145 2.54 -9.42 -12.38
CA ILE A 145 1.51 -10.19 -11.70
C ILE A 145 1.31 -9.63 -10.29
N LEU A 146 2.41 -9.40 -9.57
CA LEU A 146 2.39 -8.91 -8.19
C LEU A 146 1.86 -7.48 -8.09
N LEU A 147 2.26 -6.57 -8.97
CA LEU A 147 1.73 -5.21 -9.01
C LEU A 147 0.21 -5.20 -9.26
N ALA A 148 -0.28 -6.06 -10.15
CA ALA A 148 -1.70 -6.17 -10.44
C ALA A 148 -2.47 -6.81 -9.28
N ALA A 149 -1.89 -7.81 -8.61
CA ALA A 149 -2.43 -8.41 -7.40
C ALA A 149 -2.53 -7.38 -6.25
N ASP A 150 -1.46 -6.63 -6.01
CA ASP A 150 -1.42 -5.57 -4.98
C ASP A 150 -2.44 -4.46 -5.25
N ALA A 151 -2.70 -4.14 -6.52
CA ALA A 151 -3.77 -3.22 -6.87
C ALA A 151 -5.16 -3.82 -6.58
N ALA A 152 -5.37 -5.12 -6.79
CA ALA A 152 -6.63 -5.78 -6.46
C ALA A 152 -6.84 -5.94 -4.96
N ASP A 153 -5.82 -6.30 -4.19
CA ASP A 153 -5.90 -6.40 -2.73
C ASP A 153 -6.19 -5.03 -2.10
N ARG A 154 -5.55 -3.98 -2.59
CA ARG A 154 -5.88 -2.60 -2.19
C ARG A 154 -7.34 -2.27 -2.46
N ARG A 155 -7.86 -2.58 -3.65
CA ARG A 155 -9.27 -2.34 -4.00
C ARG A 155 -10.22 -3.16 -3.11
N ARG A 156 -9.91 -4.44 -2.84
CA ARG A 156 -10.69 -5.27 -1.91
C ARG A 156 -10.74 -4.70 -0.50
N GLY A 157 -9.61 -4.22 -0.01
CA GLY A 157 -9.53 -3.54 1.28
C GLY A 157 -10.29 -2.21 1.29
N GLU A 158 -10.29 -1.49 0.16
CA GLU A 158 -11.09 -0.27 -0.02
C GLU A 158 -12.59 -0.55 -0.04
N ASP A 159 -13.02 -1.70 -0.59
CA ASP A 159 -14.42 -2.13 -0.71
C ASP A 159 -14.93 -2.87 0.54
N ALA A 160 -14.05 -3.25 1.46
CA ALA A 160 -14.42 -3.87 2.71
C ALA A 160 -15.32 -2.91 3.52
N ARG A 161 -16.48 -3.40 3.95
CA ARG A 161 -17.44 -2.60 4.70
C ARG A 161 -16.95 -2.40 6.14
N HIS A 162 -16.83 -1.16 6.57
CA HIS A 162 -16.56 -0.80 7.97
C HIS A 162 -17.83 -0.42 8.75
N ALA A 163 -18.91 -0.06 8.05
CA ALA A 163 -20.17 0.32 8.65
C ALA A 163 -21.36 -0.20 7.82
N SER A 164 -22.52 -0.35 8.46
CA SER A 164 -23.76 -0.65 7.75
C SER A 164 -24.25 0.56 6.94
N PRO A 165 -24.91 0.41 5.79
CA PRO A 165 -25.48 1.57 5.09
C PRO A 165 -26.55 2.25 5.95
N ALA A 166 -26.55 3.57 5.97
CA ALA A 166 -27.59 4.37 6.62
C ALA A 166 -27.83 5.66 5.83
N ARG A 167 -29.11 6.03 5.70
CA ARG A 167 -29.55 7.28 5.09
C ARG A 167 -30.62 7.89 5.96
N LEU A 168 -30.41 9.14 6.35
CA LEU A 168 -31.28 9.89 7.25
C LEU A 168 -31.61 11.24 6.62
N THR A 169 -32.78 11.78 6.93
CA THR A 169 -33.25 13.07 6.42
C THR A 169 -33.82 13.89 7.56
N ALA A 170 -33.45 15.17 7.62
CA ALA A 170 -34.00 16.12 8.58
C ALA A 170 -33.97 17.53 7.97
N GLY A 171 -35.13 18.19 7.97
CA GLY A 171 -35.31 19.43 7.20
C GLY A 171 -35.01 19.18 5.72
N ARG A 172 -34.19 20.06 5.13
CA ARG A 172 -33.73 19.93 3.73
C ARG A 172 -32.49 19.05 3.55
N LEU A 173 -31.83 18.64 4.63
CA LEU A 173 -30.59 17.86 4.55
C LEU A 173 -30.86 16.37 4.52
N THR A 174 -30.12 15.68 3.65
CA THR A 174 -29.99 14.23 3.62
C THR A 174 -28.58 13.85 4.02
N GLY A 175 -28.45 13.04 5.08
CA GLY A 175 -27.19 12.42 5.49
C GLY A 175 -27.06 11.00 4.95
N ARG A 176 -25.90 10.66 4.38
CA ARG A 176 -25.54 9.30 3.96
C ARG A 176 -24.26 8.86 4.66
N ARG A 177 -24.32 7.74 5.39
CA ARG A 177 -23.13 7.12 5.99
C ARG A 177 -22.29 6.44 4.91
N THR A 178 -20.98 6.68 4.91
CA THR A 178 -20.04 5.92 4.10
C THR A 178 -19.87 4.54 4.70
N THR A 179 -19.78 3.53 3.86
CA THR A 179 -19.74 2.12 4.27
C THR A 179 -18.40 1.48 3.99
N THR A 180 -17.62 2.02 3.05
CA THR A 180 -16.31 1.49 2.66
C THR A 180 -15.25 2.58 2.71
N LEU A 181 -13.97 2.19 2.79
CA LEU A 181 -12.87 3.14 2.71
C LEU A 181 -12.85 3.86 1.36
N GLY A 182 -13.19 3.16 0.27
CA GLY A 182 -13.33 3.77 -1.05
C GLY A 182 -14.36 4.92 -1.08
N GLU A 183 -15.48 4.76 -0.38
CA GLU A 183 -16.49 5.83 -0.24
C GLU A 183 -15.98 7.02 0.59
N VAL A 184 -15.24 6.77 1.67
CA VAL A 184 -14.61 7.84 2.49
C VAL A 184 -13.60 8.62 1.63
N LEU A 185 -12.76 7.92 0.86
CA LEU A 185 -11.78 8.54 -0.03
C LEU A 185 -12.46 9.35 -1.15
N ALA A 186 -13.53 8.82 -1.74
CA ALA A 186 -14.30 9.52 -2.77
C ALA A 186 -14.94 10.80 -2.22
N LEU A 187 -15.55 10.72 -1.04
CA LEU A 187 -16.12 11.86 -0.34
C LEU A 187 -15.03 12.89 0.01
N GLY A 188 -13.86 12.44 0.47
CA GLY A 188 -12.74 13.33 0.78
C GLY A 188 -12.18 14.04 -0.45
N ARG A 189 -12.18 13.39 -1.63
CA ARG A 189 -11.82 14.02 -2.92
C ARG A 189 -12.85 15.06 -3.34
N GLU A 190 -14.14 14.74 -3.25
CA GLU A 190 -15.23 15.68 -3.54
C GLU A 190 -15.16 16.91 -2.62
N ALA A 191 -14.98 16.67 -1.32
CA ALA A 191 -14.80 17.70 -0.31
C ALA A 191 -13.42 18.36 -0.35
N ARG A 192 -12.48 17.91 -1.19
CA ARG A 192 -11.08 18.40 -1.23
C ARG A 192 -10.43 18.52 0.16
N ASN A 193 -10.56 17.49 1.00
CA ASN A 193 -10.08 17.48 2.38
C ASN A 193 -9.02 16.39 2.66
N CYS A 194 -8.57 16.28 3.91
CA CYS A 194 -7.57 15.29 4.32
C CYS A 194 -8.03 13.83 4.19
N LEU A 195 -9.33 13.55 4.23
CA LEU A 195 -9.88 12.20 4.01
C LEU A 195 -9.69 11.72 2.58
N SER A 196 -9.29 12.59 1.63
CA SER A 196 -8.81 12.13 0.32
C SER A 196 -7.51 11.33 0.39
N LYS A 197 -6.76 11.45 1.50
CA LYS A 197 -5.53 10.71 1.77
C LYS A 197 -5.84 9.40 2.47
N HIS A 198 -5.23 8.32 1.97
CA HIS A 198 -5.44 6.96 2.46
C HIS A 198 -5.14 6.77 3.96
N GLY A 199 -4.14 7.47 4.50
CA GLY A 199 -3.77 7.40 5.92
C GLY A 199 -4.86 7.95 6.84
N ALA A 200 -5.30 9.19 6.61
CA ALA A 200 -6.32 9.85 7.44
C ALA A 200 -7.66 9.12 7.41
N ALA A 201 -8.07 8.62 6.25
CA ALA A 201 -9.29 7.84 6.13
C ALA A 201 -9.21 6.49 6.88
N ARG A 202 -8.06 5.82 6.84
CA ARG A 202 -7.84 4.58 7.62
C ARG A 202 -7.83 4.84 9.12
N GLU A 203 -7.20 5.93 9.56
CA GLU A 203 -7.14 6.31 10.98
C GLU A 203 -8.55 6.56 11.55
N SER A 204 -9.38 7.30 10.81
CA SER A 204 -10.79 7.53 11.15
C SER A 204 -11.58 6.21 11.29
N ILE A 205 -11.48 5.32 10.30
CA ILE A 205 -12.14 4.00 10.34
C ILE A 205 -11.61 3.13 11.47
N ALA A 206 -10.30 3.10 11.69
CA ALA A 206 -9.66 2.31 12.74
C ALA A 206 -10.04 2.79 14.15
N ALA A 207 -10.30 4.09 14.31
CA ALA A 207 -10.86 4.67 15.54
C ALA A 207 -12.35 4.32 15.74
N GLY A 208 -12.98 3.59 14.80
CA GLY A 208 -14.38 3.22 14.86
C GLY A 208 -15.32 4.41 14.60
N HIS A 209 -14.84 5.42 13.87
CA HIS A 209 -15.66 6.58 13.53
C HIS A 209 -16.48 6.32 12.27
N ASP A 210 -17.75 6.69 12.32
CA ASP A 210 -18.64 6.73 11.17
C ASP A 210 -18.46 8.07 10.44
N VAL A 211 -18.20 8.03 9.13
CA VAL A 211 -18.15 9.23 8.29
C VAL A 211 -19.48 9.39 7.54
N TRP A 212 -20.07 10.58 7.61
CA TRP A 212 -21.32 10.89 6.93
C TRP A 212 -21.15 12.08 5.98
N ALA A 213 -21.77 11.98 4.81
CA ALA A 213 -21.95 13.08 3.88
C ALA A 213 -23.34 13.72 4.10
N LEU A 214 -23.38 15.01 4.40
CA LEU A 214 -24.63 15.80 4.47
C LEU A 214 -24.82 16.57 3.18
N ARG A 215 -25.98 16.42 2.54
CA ARG A 215 -26.31 17.05 1.26
C ARG A 215 -27.64 17.80 1.30
N ASP A 216 -27.70 18.90 0.55
CA ASP A 216 -28.95 19.52 0.08
C ASP A 216 -29.08 19.22 -1.42
N GLY A 217 -29.99 18.31 -1.76
CA GLY A 217 -30.07 17.72 -3.11
C GLY A 217 -28.74 17.10 -3.55
N PRO A 218 -28.14 17.52 -4.70
CA PRO A 218 -26.86 17.00 -5.16
C PRO A 218 -25.66 17.64 -4.44
N THR A 219 -25.84 18.77 -3.79
CA THR A 219 -24.75 19.60 -3.25
C THR A 219 -24.24 19.03 -1.93
N LEU A 220 -22.93 18.75 -1.84
CA LEU A 220 -22.29 18.42 -0.57
C LEU A 220 -22.20 19.69 0.30
N VAL A 221 -22.89 19.65 1.44
CA VAL A 221 -22.97 20.76 2.39
C VAL A 221 -21.93 20.60 3.50
N ALA A 222 -21.82 19.40 4.05
CA ALA A 222 -20.88 19.09 5.10
C ALA A 222 -20.50 17.62 5.14
N LEU A 223 -19.38 17.34 5.80
CA LEU A 223 -18.95 16.03 6.24
C LEU A 223 -18.91 16.03 7.75
N ILE A 224 -19.49 15.01 8.36
CA ILE A 224 -19.40 14.79 9.80
C ILE A 224 -18.73 13.46 10.09
N GLU A 225 -17.84 13.47 11.08
CA GLU A 225 -17.23 12.28 11.64
C GLU A 225 -17.84 12.05 13.01
N VAL A 226 -18.46 10.90 13.21
CA VAL A 226 -19.22 10.55 14.41
C VAL A 226 -18.54 9.37 15.09
N GLY A 227 -18.13 9.54 16.34
CA GLY A 227 -17.55 8.45 17.12
C GLY A 227 -18.57 7.36 17.46
N ALA A 228 -18.09 6.20 17.89
CA ALA A 228 -18.94 5.08 18.31
C ALA A 228 -19.91 5.42 19.46
N ASP A 229 -19.62 6.48 20.24
CA ASP A 229 -20.48 7.03 21.29
C ASP A 229 -21.58 7.98 20.77
N GLY A 230 -21.72 8.12 19.45
CA GLY A 230 -22.68 9.01 18.80
C GLY A 230 -22.30 10.49 18.87
N VAL A 231 -21.06 10.81 19.28
CA VAL A 231 -20.56 12.18 19.38
C VAL A 231 -19.89 12.59 18.07
N VAL A 232 -20.32 13.71 17.50
CA VAL A 232 -19.66 14.35 16.36
C VAL A 232 -18.28 14.83 16.82
N ARG A 233 -17.24 14.24 16.24
CA ARG A 233 -15.82 14.55 16.48
C ARG A 233 -15.31 15.62 15.54
N GLN A 234 -15.76 15.59 14.30
CA GLN A 234 -15.42 16.59 13.30
C GLN A 234 -16.65 16.98 12.49
N LEU A 235 -16.71 18.27 12.14
CA LEU A 235 -17.67 18.84 11.22
C LEU A 235 -16.86 19.71 10.25
N ARG A 236 -16.89 19.37 8.96
CA ARG A 236 -16.11 20.04 7.91
C ARG A 236 -16.98 20.36 6.72
N GLY A 237 -16.89 21.57 6.21
CA GLY A 237 -17.46 21.95 4.92
C GLY A 237 -16.57 21.50 3.76
N PRO A 238 -17.02 21.68 2.51
CA PRO A 238 -16.17 21.53 1.34
C PRO A 238 -14.88 22.36 1.44
N ARG A 239 -13.80 21.84 0.87
CA ARG A 239 -12.43 22.39 0.89
C ARG A 239 -11.84 22.59 2.28
N ASN A 240 -12.18 21.73 3.24
CA ASN A 240 -11.84 21.90 4.67
C ASN A 240 -12.38 23.21 5.28
N GLY A 241 -13.34 23.87 4.64
CA GLY A 241 -13.93 25.08 5.18
C GLY A 241 -14.57 24.81 6.53
N THR A 242 -14.30 25.67 7.51
CA THR A 242 -15.10 25.74 8.75
C THR A 242 -16.33 26.63 8.57
N ARG A 243 -16.55 27.14 7.35
CA ARG A 243 -17.68 27.98 6.98
C ARG A 243 -18.78 27.14 6.35
N PHE A 244 -19.99 27.30 6.86
CA PHE A 244 -21.21 26.58 6.48
C PHE A 244 -22.29 27.58 6.06
N THR A 245 -21.89 28.59 5.30
CA THR A 245 -22.72 29.74 4.93
C THR A 245 -24.12 29.32 4.49
N GLY A 246 -25.12 29.68 5.30
CA GLY A 246 -26.53 29.43 5.04
C GLY A 246 -27.03 28.01 5.34
N TYR A 247 -26.20 27.10 5.84
CA TYR A 247 -26.56 25.70 6.13
C TYR A 247 -26.38 25.28 7.59
N LEU A 248 -25.74 26.12 8.41
CA LEU A 248 -25.34 25.71 9.74
C LEU A 248 -26.52 25.30 10.63
N LEU A 249 -27.60 26.07 10.62
CA LEU A 249 -28.82 25.74 11.38
C LEU A 249 -29.41 24.41 10.93
N ASP A 250 -29.43 24.15 9.62
CA ASP A 250 -29.90 22.87 9.08
C ASP A 250 -29.01 21.70 9.52
N ILE A 251 -27.68 21.89 9.55
CA ILE A 251 -26.73 20.86 10.03
C ILE A 251 -26.99 20.56 11.50
N VAL A 252 -27.17 21.59 12.32
CA VAL A 252 -27.46 21.44 13.75
C VAL A 252 -28.79 20.74 13.98
N GLN A 253 -29.84 21.15 13.26
CA GLN A 253 -31.14 20.50 13.28
C GLN A 253 -31.05 19.04 12.85
N PHE A 254 -30.27 18.74 11.81
CA PHE A 254 -30.02 17.38 11.36
C PHE A 254 -29.37 16.53 12.45
N CYS A 255 -28.26 17.00 13.03
CA CYS A 255 -27.59 16.29 14.12
C CYS A 255 -28.54 16.03 15.29
N THR A 256 -29.36 17.03 15.66
CA THR A 256 -30.30 16.93 16.77
C THR A 256 -31.42 15.93 16.48
N ALA A 257 -32.03 16.00 15.29
CA ALA A 257 -33.12 15.11 14.88
C ALA A 257 -32.66 13.63 14.77
N VAL A 258 -31.41 13.42 14.36
CA VAL A 258 -30.80 12.09 14.28
C VAL A 258 -30.30 11.58 15.65
N GLY A 259 -30.19 12.47 16.65
CA GLY A 259 -29.69 12.13 17.98
C GLY A 259 -28.16 12.13 18.09
N PHE A 260 -27.45 12.73 17.14
CA PHE A 260 -26.01 12.96 17.25
C PHE A 260 -25.70 14.05 18.28
N LYS A 261 -24.74 13.77 19.16
CA LYS A 261 -24.26 14.72 20.16
C LYS A 261 -23.13 15.54 19.56
N VAL A 262 -23.20 16.85 19.61
CA VAL A 262 -22.09 17.68 19.12
C VAL A 262 -21.02 17.82 20.20
N GLY A 263 -19.78 17.43 19.88
CA GLY A 263 -18.64 17.57 20.80
C GLY A 263 -18.21 19.02 21.01
N MET A 264 -17.64 19.32 22.17
CA MET A 264 -17.19 20.70 22.54
C MET A 264 -15.97 21.20 21.75
N GLY A 265 -15.36 20.36 20.91
CA GLY A 265 -14.22 20.73 20.05
C GLY A 265 -14.61 21.23 18.66
N ILE A 266 -15.91 21.38 18.38
CA ILE A 266 -16.40 21.83 17.08
C ILE A 266 -16.56 23.35 17.10
N GLU A 267 -15.57 24.04 16.53
CA GLU A 267 -15.59 25.48 16.33
C GLU A 267 -16.46 25.86 15.13
N ILE A 268 -17.28 26.89 15.32
CA ILE A 268 -18.11 27.50 14.29
C ILE A 268 -17.84 28.98 14.24
N LYS A 269 -17.80 29.57 13.05
CA LYS A 269 -17.69 31.02 12.93
C LYS A 269 -19.07 31.66 13.05
N LEU A 270 -19.20 32.72 13.85
CA LEU A 270 -20.46 33.45 14.03
C LEU A 270 -21.06 33.95 12.71
N ALA A 271 -20.21 34.29 11.74
CA ALA A 271 -20.62 34.69 10.39
C ALA A 271 -21.49 33.64 9.66
N ASP A 272 -21.38 32.36 10.03
CA ASP A 272 -22.21 31.28 9.45
C ASP A 272 -23.63 31.22 9.99
N LEU A 273 -23.91 31.89 11.11
CA LEU A 273 -25.25 32.03 11.70
C LEU A 273 -26.02 33.21 11.12
N MET A 274 -25.33 34.12 10.42
CA MET A 274 -25.94 35.32 9.86
C MET A 274 -26.38 35.08 8.41
N PRO A 275 -27.57 35.57 8.00
CA PRO A 275 -27.99 35.51 6.61
C PRO A 275 -27.00 36.29 5.74
N ALA A 276 -26.85 35.88 4.46
CA ALA A 276 -25.85 36.40 3.53
C ALA A 276 -25.63 37.94 3.53
N PRO A 277 -26.67 38.81 3.60
CA PRO A 277 -26.46 40.26 3.60
C PRO A 277 -25.91 40.84 4.92
N LEU A 278 -25.84 40.06 6.00
CA LEU A 278 -25.34 40.47 7.31
C LEU A 278 -24.00 39.82 7.68
N GLN A 279 -23.36 39.08 6.77
CA GLN A 279 -22.09 38.42 7.06
C GLN A 279 -20.95 39.43 7.21
N VAL A 280 -20.56 39.68 8.46
CA VAL A 280 -19.37 40.46 8.82
C VAL A 280 -18.12 39.58 8.64
N THR A 281 -17.03 40.16 8.15
CA THR A 281 -15.76 39.45 7.86
C THR A 281 -14.96 39.01 9.09
N ASP A 282 -15.41 39.33 10.31
CA ASP A 282 -14.65 39.09 11.53
C ASP A 282 -14.65 37.62 11.99
N ASP A 283 -13.48 37.17 12.44
CA ASP A 283 -13.13 35.78 12.77
C ASP A 283 -13.55 35.35 14.20
N ALA A 284 -14.60 35.94 14.77
CA ALA A 284 -15.11 35.53 16.08
C ALA A 284 -15.73 34.12 16.01
N GLY A 285 -15.03 33.13 16.57
CA GLY A 285 -15.51 31.75 16.73
C GLY A 285 -16.44 31.59 17.93
N LEU A 286 -17.47 30.78 17.77
CA LEU A 286 -18.37 30.30 18.82
C LEU A 286 -18.26 28.77 18.95
N ASP A 287 -18.38 28.28 20.18
CA ASP A 287 -18.49 26.84 20.47
C ASP A 287 -19.91 26.33 20.15
N LEU A 288 -20.04 25.40 19.20
CA LEU A 288 -21.33 24.86 18.77
C LEU A 288 -22.11 24.20 19.92
N ALA A 289 -21.41 23.56 20.87
CA ALA A 289 -22.06 22.88 22.00
C ALA A 289 -22.76 23.86 22.95
N ARG A 290 -22.35 25.13 22.97
CA ARG A 290 -23.07 26.20 23.68
C ARG A 290 -24.30 26.67 22.91
N LEU A 291 -24.20 26.78 21.59
CA LEU A 291 -25.31 27.21 20.73
C LEU A 291 -26.51 26.24 20.80
N ILE A 292 -26.25 24.93 20.72
CA ILE A 292 -27.30 23.90 20.73
C ILE A 292 -28.06 23.88 22.06
N ARG A 293 -27.36 24.08 23.18
CA ARG A 293 -27.99 24.15 24.51
C ARG A 293 -28.91 25.38 24.67
N GLY A 294 -28.70 26.43 23.88
CA GLY A 294 -29.56 27.62 23.88
C GLY A 294 -30.84 27.48 23.06
N VAL A 295 -30.83 26.67 21.99
CA VAL A 295 -31.98 26.48 21.07
C VAL A 295 -32.97 25.41 21.57
N ALA A 296 -32.53 24.52 22.46
CA ALA A 296 -33.39 23.49 23.05
C ALA A 296 -34.26 23.98 24.24
N ARG A 297 -34.35 25.30 24.46
CA ARG A 297 -35.28 25.96 25.39
C ARG A 297 -36.30 26.76 24.60
#